data_AF-A0A917UP45-F1
#
_entry.id   AF-A0A917UP45-F1
#
_cell.length_a   1.000
_cell.length_b   1.000
_cell.length_c   1.000
_cell.angle_alpha   90.00
_cell.angle_beta   90.00
_cell.angle_gamma   90.00
#
_symmetry.space_group_name_H-M   'P 1'
#
loop_
_entity.id
_entity.type
_entity.pdbx_description
1 polymer ?
#
loop_
_entity_poly.entity_id
_entity_poly.type
_entity_poly.pdbx_seq_one_letter_code
_entity_poly.pdbx_strand_id
1 'polypeptide(L)'
;MSAAARDRLAQLAAEHGTTIRALVEDLAQGTPTRAEYAERADLARAELASALGSAPSPEAEAKAKALLERLGATSHSPQAAA
;
A
#
# COMPACT_ATOMS: atom_id res chain seq x y z
N MET A 1 -16.31 11.17 -9.83
CA MET A 1 -15.37 12.07 -9.12
C MET A 1 -16.12 13.32 -8.72
N SER A 2 -16.08 13.72 -7.44
CA SER A 2 -16.78 14.93 -6.99
C SER A 2 -16.02 16.20 -7.41
N ALA A 3 -16.73 17.33 -7.50
CA ALA A 3 -16.11 18.62 -7.76
C ALA A 3 -15.02 18.94 -6.72
N ALA A 4 -15.30 18.72 -5.42
CA ALA A 4 -14.34 18.93 -4.34
C ALA A 4 -13.06 18.07 -4.50
N ALA A 5 -13.19 16.80 -4.92
CA ALA A 5 -12.03 15.95 -5.16
C ALA A 5 -11.18 16.47 -6.34
N ARG A 6 -11.83 16.95 -7.40
CA ARG A 6 -11.15 17.57 -8.55
C ARG A 6 -10.40 18.84 -8.16
N ASP A 7 -11.05 19.70 -7.41
CA ASP A 7 -10.47 20.99 -7.04
C ASP A 7 -9.26 20.78 -6.11
N ARG A 8 -9.33 19.79 -5.21
CA ARG A 8 -8.17 19.35 -4.42
C ARG A 8 -7.03 18.78 -5.26
N LEU A 9 -7.32 17.94 -6.25
CA LEU A 9 -6.31 17.41 -7.17
C LEU A 9 -5.69 18.53 -8.03
N ALA A 10 -6.48 19.53 -8.43
CA ALA A 10 -5.98 20.70 -9.15
C ALA A 10 -5.00 21.51 -8.32
N GLN A 11 -5.31 21.73 -7.04
CA GLN A 11 -4.41 22.40 -6.12
C GLN A 11 -3.10 21.62 -5.94
N LEU A 12 -3.17 20.32 -5.68
CA LEU A 12 -1.99 19.47 -5.51
C LEU A 12 -1.12 19.46 -6.77
N ALA A 13 -1.73 19.37 -7.95
CA ALA A 13 -1.00 19.42 -9.21
C ALA A 13 -0.26 20.75 -9.39
N ALA A 14 -0.89 21.89 -9.04
CA ALA A 14 -0.25 23.19 -9.09
C ALA A 14 0.92 23.32 -8.10
N GLU A 15 0.76 22.84 -6.87
CA GLU A 15 1.83 22.81 -5.85
C GLU A 15 3.03 21.97 -6.30
N HIS A 16 2.78 20.87 -7.01
CA HIS A 16 3.81 19.95 -7.53
C HIS A 16 4.36 20.37 -8.89
N GLY A 17 3.91 21.49 -9.48
CA GLY A 17 4.33 21.93 -10.81
C GLY A 17 4.00 20.92 -11.92
N THR A 18 2.92 20.14 -11.74
CA THR A 18 2.50 19.07 -12.65
C THR A 18 1.05 19.24 -13.09
N THR A 19 0.51 18.26 -13.81
CA THR A 19 -0.91 18.23 -14.21
C THR A 19 -1.68 17.22 -13.36
N ILE A 20 -3.00 17.42 -13.20
CA ILE A 20 -3.86 16.44 -12.53
C ILE A 20 -3.68 15.04 -13.12
N ARG A 21 -3.58 14.95 -14.45
CA ARG A 21 -3.34 13.69 -15.16
C ARG A 21 -2.05 13.02 -14.69
N ALA A 22 -0.93 13.74 -14.71
CA ALA A 22 0.36 13.20 -14.29
C ALA A 22 0.37 12.81 -12.81
N LEU A 23 -0.30 13.57 -11.94
CA LEU A 23 -0.47 13.22 -10.53
C LEU A 23 -1.27 11.92 -10.35
N VAL A 24 -2.35 11.74 -11.12
CA VAL A 24 -3.17 10.52 -11.08
C VAL A 24 -2.42 9.33 -11.68
N GLU A 25 -1.64 9.55 -12.75
CA GLU A 25 -0.77 8.53 -13.34
C GLU A 25 0.27 8.04 -12.33
N ASP A 26 0.94 8.96 -11.64
CA ASP A 26 1.91 8.64 -10.58
C ASP A 26 1.26 7.85 -9.43
N LEU A 27 0.08 8.31 -8.96
CA LEU A 27 -0.69 7.58 -7.95
C LEU A 27 -1.08 6.17 -8.41
N ALA A 28 -1.46 6.02 -9.68
CA ALA A 28 -1.82 4.73 -10.25
C ALA A 28 -0.60 3.79 -10.36
N GLN A 29 0.58 4.31 -10.71
CA GLN A 29 1.83 3.54 -10.69
C GLN A 29 2.22 3.12 -9.27
N GLY A 30 1.96 3.97 -8.27
CA GLY A 30 2.24 3.70 -6.87
C GLY A 30 1.22 2.78 -6.17
N THR A 31 0.05 2.54 -6.77
CA THR A 31 -1.04 1.77 -6.15
C THR A 31 -1.25 0.45 -6.90
N PRO A 32 -0.74 -0.68 -6.38
CA PRO A 32 -0.94 -1.98 -7.02
C PRO A 32 -2.42 -2.33 -7.12
N THR A 33 -2.78 -2.97 -8.22
CA THR A 33 -4.08 -3.61 -8.42
C THR A 33 -4.22 -4.85 -7.55
N ARG A 34 -5.45 -5.37 -7.44
CA ARG A 34 -5.73 -6.62 -6.71
C ARG A 34 -4.96 -7.82 -7.28
N ALA A 35 -4.80 -7.88 -8.60
CA ALA A 35 -4.07 -8.96 -9.26
C ALA A 35 -2.58 -8.90 -8.90
N GLU A 36 -1.98 -7.71 -8.95
CA GLU A 36 -0.57 -7.51 -8.55
C GLU A 36 -0.34 -7.79 -7.06
N TYR A 37 -1.30 -7.46 -6.19
CA TYR A 37 -1.24 -7.86 -4.79
C TYR A 37 -1.26 -9.39 -4.61
N ALA A 38 -2.09 -10.10 -5.38
CA ALA A 38 -2.15 -11.56 -5.32
C ALA A 38 -0.82 -12.19 -5.80
N GLU A 39 -0.28 -11.70 -6.92
CA GLU A 39 1.02 -12.14 -7.44
C GLU A 39 2.14 -11.93 -6.41
N ARG A 40 2.20 -10.75 -5.78
CA ARG A 40 3.18 -10.46 -4.72
C ARG A 40 3.01 -11.40 -3.52
N ALA A 41 1.77 -11.72 -3.14
CA ALA A 41 1.51 -12.65 -2.05
C ALA A 41 2.01 -14.07 -2.40
N ASP A 42 1.83 -14.52 -3.63
CA ASP A 42 2.31 -15.82 -4.09
C ASP A 42 3.84 -15.88 -4.14
N LEU A 43 4.50 -14.83 -4.63
CA LEU A 43 5.96 -14.70 -4.58
C LEU A 43 6.47 -14.73 -3.13
N ALA A 44 5.84 -13.97 -2.22
CA ALA A 44 6.21 -13.98 -0.82
C ALA A 44 6.06 -15.36 -0.16
N ARG A 45 4.99 -16.10 -0.48
CA ARG A 45 4.81 -17.48 -0.01
C ARG A 45 5.88 -18.42 -0.55
N ALA A 46 6.26 -18.28 -1.83
CA ALA A 46 7.31 -19.07 -2.43
C ALA A 46 8.68 -18.82 -1.76
N GLU A 47 9.01 -17.55 -1.50
CA GLU A 47 10.23 -17.17 -0.78
C GLU A 47 10.23 -17.71 0.65
N LEU A 48 9.11 -17.61 1.37
CA LEU A 48 8.98 -18.19 2.71
C LEU A 48 9.09 -19.72 2.67
N ALA A 49 8.52 -20.37 1.67
CA ALA A 49 8.65 -21.82 1.49
C ALA A 49 10.10 -22.24 1.25
N SER A 50 10.83 -21.47 0.43
CA SER A 50 12.26 -21.66 0.19
C SER A 50 13.07 -21.52 1.48
N ALA A 51 12.80 -20.49 2.27
CA ALA A 51 13.53 -20.22 3.51
C ALA A 51 13.20 -21.18 4.67
N LEU A 52 11.95 -21.65 4.76
CA LEU A 52 11.46 -22.46 5.89
C LEU A 52 11.35 -23.96 5.57
N GLY A 53 11.53 -24.35 4.31
CA GLY A 53 11.36 -25.72 3.83
C GLY A 53 9.91 -26.11 3.52
N SER A 54 8.93 -25.27 3.86
CA SER A 54 7.52 -25.43 3.48
C SER A 54 6.78 -24.10 3.51
N ALA A 55 5.73 -23.98 2.70
CA ALA A 55 4.89 -22.80 2.70
C ALA A 55 4.20 -22.63 4.07
N PRO A 56 4.10 -21.39 4.60
CA PRO A 56 3.34 -21.13 5.82
C PRO A 56 1.89 -21.60 5.69
N SER A 57 1.32 -22.10 6.78
CA SER A 57 -0.10 -22.43 6.80
C SER A 57 -0.97 -21.17 6.80
N PRO A 58 -2.24 -21.24 6.35
CA PRO A 58 -3.15 -20.09 6.41
C PRO A 58 -3.32 -19.50 7.81
N GLU A 59 -3.28 -20.35 8.85
CA GLU A 59 -3.35 -19.90 10.24
C GLU A 59 -2.08 -19.14 10.67
N ALA A 60 -0.90 -19.60 10.24
CA ALA A 60 0.36 -18.91 10.49
C ALA A 60 0.40 -17.54 9.79
N GLU A 61 -0.07 -17.47 8.53
CA GLU A 61 -0.22 -16.21 7.80
C GLU A 61 -1.16 -15.24 8.53
N ALA A 62 -2.31 -15.73 9.02
CA ALA A 62 -3.27 -14.90 9.76
C ALA A 62 -2.67 -14.33 11.06
N LYS A 63 -1.91 -15.15 11.81
CA LYS A 63 -1.20 -14.69 13.02
C LYS A 63 -0.13 -13.65 12.70
N ALA A 64 0.64 -13.88 11.64
CA ALA A 64 1.66 -12.94 11.17
C ALA A 64 1.04 -11.61 10.73
N LYS A 65 -0.07 -11.64 9.98
CA LYS A 65 -0.82 -10.44 9.59
C LYS A 65 -1.27 -9.62 10.79
N ALA A 66 -1.90 -10.25 11.79
CA ALA A 66 -2.36 -9.55 12.98
C ALA A 66 -1.20 -8.90 13.77
N LEU A 67 -0.05 -9.58 13.83
CA LEU A 67 1.15 -9.01 14.44
C LEU A 67 1.67 -7.79 13.66
N LEU A 68 1.79 -7.90 12.35
CA LEU A 68 2.27 -6.83 11.48
C LEU A 68 1.36 -5.61 11.52
N GLU A 69 0.04 -5.82 11.51
CA GLU A 69 -0.95 -4.74 11.67
C GLU A 69 -0.75 -4.00 12.99
N ARG A 70 -0.54 -4.74 14.09
CA ARG A 70 -0.27 -4.15 15.39
C ARG A 70 1.04 -3.35 15.41
N LEU A 71 2.11 -3.85 14.80
CA LEU A 71 3.41 -3.15 14.72
C LEU A 71 3.35 -1.92 13.79
N GLY A 72 2.59 -2.00 12.71
CA GLY A 72 2.35 -0.89 11.79
C GLY A 72 1.55 0.23 12.45
N ALA A 73 0.53 -0.11 13.24
CA ALA A 73 -0.28 0.84 14.00
C ALA A 73 0.55 1.62 15.05
N THR A 74 1.53 0.98 15.69
CA THR A 74 2.44 1.65 16.64
C THR A 74 3.46 2.55 15.94
N SER A 75 3.75 2.30 14.66
CA SER A 75 4.72 3.09 13.87
C SER A 75 4.08 4.31 13.19
N HIS A 76 2.75 4.34 13.09
CA HIS A 76 1.95 5.42 12.50
C HIS A 76 1.36 6.38 13.56
N SER A 77 2.02 6.59 14.70
CA SER A 77 1.63 7.72 15.58
C SER A 77 1.89 9.03 14.82
N PRO A 78 0.84 9.82 14.50
CA PRO A 78 1.05 11.11 13.87
C PRO A 78 1.70 11.99 14.92
N GLN A 79 2.93 12.41 14.67
CA GLN A 79 3.53 13.48 15.43
C GLN A 79 2.69 14.73 15.16
N ALA A 80 1.85 15.10 16.14
CA ALA A 80 1.03 16.29 16.09
C ALA A 80 1.96 17.50 15.94
N ALA A 81 1.93 18.14 14.78
CA ALA A 81 2.52 19.46 14.60
C ALA A 81 1.65 20.46 15.37
N ALA A 82 2.27 21.10 16.37
CA ALA A 82 1.75 22.23 17.12
C ALA A 82 1.90 23.53 16.35
#